data_AF-A0A0D2MYW5-F1
#
_entry.id   AF-A0A0D2MYW5-F1
#
_cell.length_a   1.000
_cell.length_b   1.000
_cell.length_c   1.000
_cell.angle_alpha   90.00
_cell.angle_beta   90.00
_cell.angle_gamma   90.00
#
_symmetry.space_group_name_H-M   'P 1'
#
loop_
_entity.id
_entity.type
_entity.pdbx_description
1 polymer ?
#
loop_
_entity_poly.entity_id
_entity_poly.type
_entity_poly.pdbx_seq_one_letter_code
_entity_poly.pdbx_strand_id
1 'polypeptide(L)'
;MQFEPSPEPVLNPHCEETCRILEVYARDLRKSRELLKTRGKGKPRGFPTSQWKRIFAGEPVDLDALSFTVPETKRHVRTHADWVSAWDKTVAATSFLFPHRRRELWTYRDDINEEFLCQPDVTQHHRIIQYDRAVRIIVGGGEEHRLTDINTF
;
A
#
# COMPACT_ATOMS: atom_id res chain seq x y z
N MET A 1 32.14 19.56 26.33
CA MET A 1 31.58 18.71 25.27
C MET A 1 30.06 18.86 25.35
N GLN A 2 29.47 19.74 24.54
CA GLN A 2 28.02 19.92 24.52
C GLN A 2 27.44 18.82 23.63
N PHE A 3 26.51 18.03 24.16
CA PHE A 3 25.71 17.13 23.34
C PHE A 3 24.71 17.98 22.59
N GLU A 4 24.96 18.21 21.31
CA GLU A 4 23.92 18.64 20.36
C GLU A 4 22.80 17.59 20.41
N PRO A 5 21.55 17.99 20.68
CA PRO A 5 20.43 17.06 20.60
C PRO A 5 20.34 16.56 19.16
N SER A 6 20.33 15.24 18.99
CA SER A 6 20.07 14.60 17.70
C SER A 6 18.83 15.25 17.09
N PRO A 7 18.86 15.71 15.82
CA PRO A 7 17.68 16.28 15.19
C PRO A 7 16.57 15.24 15.31
N GLU A 8 15.44 15.64 15.89
CA GLU A 8 14.24 14.81 15.87
C GLU A 8 13.98 14.44 14.41
N PRO A 9 13.62 13.18 14.10
CA PRO A 9 13.34 12.79 12.73
C PRO A 9 12.24 13.72 12.22
N VAL A 10 12.62 14.62 11.30
CA VAL A 10 11.69 15.54 10.67
C VAL A 10 10.76 14.64 9.85
N LEU A 11 9.61 14.32 10.43
CA LEU A 11 8.55 13.60 9.74
C LEU A 11 8.32 14.32 8.42
N ASN A 12 8.40 13.57 7.33
CA ASN A 12 8.12 14.10 6.01
C ASN A 12 6.71 14.76 6.07
N PRO A 13 6.56 16.07 5.83
CA PRO A 13 5.27 16.78 5.99
C PRO A 13 4.16 16.15 5.14
N HIS A 14 4.58 15.45 4.11
CA HIS A 14 3.77 14.68 3.20
C HIS A 14 3.21 13.36 3.76
N CYS A 15 3.73 12.88 4.89
CA CYS A 15 3.37 11.65 5.57
C CYS A 15 2.69 11.87 6.93
N GLU A 16 2.70 13.10 7.48
CA GLU A 16 2.13 13.45 8.79
C GLU A 16 0.68 12.98 8.97
N GLU A 17 -0.19 13.20 7.98
CA GLU A 17 -1.59 12.79 8.06
C GLU A 17 -1.74 11.25 8.06
N THR A 18 -0.83 10.53 7.38
CA THR A 18 -0.78 9.07 7.42
C THR A 18 -0.40 8.58 8.81
N CYS A 19 0.68 9.13 9.39
CA CYS A 19 1.13 8.81 10.75
C CYS A 19 0.03 9.09 11.78
N ARG A 20 -0.60 10.26 11.71
CA ARG A 20 -1.71 10.65 12.59
C ARG A 20 -2.85 9.64 12.54
N ILE A 21 -3.25 9.19 11.36
CA ILE A 21 -4.33 8.21 11.20
C ILE A 21 -3.88 6.83 11.73
N LEU A 22 -2.65 6.40 11.46
CA LEU A 22 -2.09 5.14 11.96
C LEU A 22 -2.02 5.12 13.49
N GLU A 23 -1.60 6.20 14.13
CA GLU A 23 -1.62 6.33 15.60
C GLU A 23 -3.01 6.14 16.19
N VAL A 24 -4.05 6.70 15.55
CA VAL A 24 -5.44 6.52 15.97
C VAL A 24 -5.84 5.05 15.87
N TYR A 25 -5.43 4.35 14.80
CA TYR A 25 -5.74 2.94 14.64
C TYR A 25 -4.97 2.04 15.61
N ALA A 26 -3.69 2.33 15.85
CA ALA A 26 -2.82 1.59 16.74
C ALA A 26 -3.29 1.63 18.20
N ARG A 27 -3.90 2.74 18.62
CA ARG A 27 -4.49 2.88 19.97
C ARG A 27 -5.55 1.82 20.29
N ASP A 28 -6.37 1.41 19.30
CA ASP A 28 -7.40 0.39 19.51
C ASP A 28 -7.72 -0.36 18.20
N LEU A 29 -6.88 -1.34 17.87
CA LEU A 29 -7.05 -2.19 16.68
C LEU A 29 -8.39 -2.95 16.67
N ARG A 30 -8.97 -3.25 17.85
CA ARG A 30 -10.27 -3.90 17.95
C ARG A 30 -11.37 -2.96 17.48
N LYS A 31 -11.39 -1.72 17.97
CA LYS A 31 -12.33 -0.69 17.50
C LYS A 31 -12.10 -0.36 16.03
N SER A 32 -10.86 -0.28 15.56
CA SER A 32 -10.54 -0.07 14.14
C SER A 32 -11.16 -1.14 13.24
N ARG A 33 -11.17 -2.40 13.68
CA ARG A 33 -11.86 -3.49 12.98
C ARG A 33 -13.38 -3.40 13.06
N GLU A 34 -13.94 -2.98 14.20
CA GLU A 34 -15.38 -2.73 14.33
C GLU A 34 -15.83 -1.54 13.46
N LEU A 35 -14.99 -0.52 13.31
CA LEU A 35 -15.23 0.60 12.39
C LEU A 35 -15.40 0.12 10.95
N LEU A 36 -14.64 -0.91 10.51
CA LEU A 36 -14.85 -1.52 9.19
C LEU A 36 -16.18 -2.27 9.04
N LYS A 37 -16.88 -2.59 10.14
CA LYS A 37 -18.21 -3.21 10.11
C LYS A 37 -19.30 -2.15 10.08
N THR A 38 -19.13 -1.05 10.80
CA THR A 38 -20.11 0.05 10.90
C THR A 38 -20.03 1.02 9.71
N ARG A 39 -18.83 1.24 9.16
CA ARG A 39 -18.59 2.07 7.97
C ARG A 39 -18.88 1.28 6.69
N GLY A 40 -20.15 0.88 6.51
CA GLY A 40 -20.58 -0.05 5.46
C GLY A 40 -20.72 0.54 4.05
N LYS A 41 -20.91 1.86 3.92
CA LYS A 41 -20.95 2.53 2.61
C LYS A 41 -19.53 2.84 2.13
N GLY A 42 -19.13 2.29 0.99
CA GLY A 42 -17.84 2.57 0.33
C GLY A 42 -16.70 1.61 0.65
N LYS A 43 -16.90 0.62 1.54
CA LYS A 43 -15.90 -0.42 1.80
C LYS A 43 -15.72 -1.32 0.56
N PRO A 44 -14.48 -1.57 0.11
CA PRO A 44 -14.23 -2.54 -0.96
C PRO A 44 -14.73 -3.93 -0.58
N ARG A 45 -15.60 -4.51 -1.43
CA ARG A 45 -16.16 -5.84 -1.21
C ARG A 45 -15.06 -6.90 -1.40
N GLY A 46 -15.05 -7.92 -0.54
CA GLY A 46 -14.13 -9.05 -0.66
C GLY A 46 -12.67 -8.78 -0.28
N PHE A 47 -12.33 -7.60 0.25
CA PHE A 47 -10.97 -7.34 0.72
C PHE A 47 -10.65 -8.18 1.97
N PRO A 48 -9.59 -9.02 1.96
CA PRO A 48 -9.31 -9.95 3.05
C PRO A 48 -9.07 -9.27 4.39
N THR A 49 -9.56 -9.88 5.47
CA THR A 49 -9.36 -9.36 6.84
C THR A 49 -7.89 -9.33 7.24
N SER A 50 -7.07 -10.26 6.74
CA SER A 50 -5.61 -10.25 6.97
C SER A 50 -4.98 -8.97 6.39
N GLN A 51 -5.37 -8.56 5.19
CA GLN A 51 -4.83 -7.36 4.55
C GLN A 51 -5.29 -6.07 5.24
N TRP A 52 -6.52 -6.02 5.77
CA TRP A 52 -6.95 -4.89 6.61
C TRP A 52 -6.06 -4.71 7.84
N LYS A 53 -5.66 -5.81 8.50
CA LYS A 53 -4.77 -5.74 9.66
C LYS A 53 -3.40 -5.16 9.30
N ARG A 54 -2.86 -5.51 8.14
CA ARG A 54 -1.58 -4.97 7.64
C ARG A 54 -1.68 -3.46 7.45
N ILE A 55 -2.74 -2.99 6.79
CA ILE A 55 -2.98 -1.54 6.61
C ILE A 55 -3.06 -0.81 7.95
N PHE A 56 -3.75 -1.36 8.97
CA PHE A 56 -3.80 -0.76 10.30
C PHE A 56 -2.46 -0.78 11.05
N ALA A 57 -1.58 -1.70 10.71
CA ALA A 57 -0.26 -1.84 11.31
C ALA A 57 0.81 -1.02 10.58
N GLY A 58 0.46 -0.21 9.58
CA GLY A 58 1.45 0.49 8.75
C GLY A 58 2.26 -0.45 7.85
N GLU A 59 1.75 -1.66 7.58
CA GLU A 59 2.42 -2.62 6.72
C GLU A 59 1.90 -2.56 5.27
N PRO A 60 2.74 -2.87 4.29
CA PRO A 60 2.30 -2.95 2.90
C PRO A 60 1.35 -4.13 2.69
N VAL A 61 0.37 -3.93 1.81
CA VAL A 61 -0.58 -4.98 1.42
C VAL A 61 0.14 -6.09 0.65
N ASP A 62 -0.20 -7.33 0.97
CA ASP A 62 0.25 -8.49 0.19
C ASP A 62 -0.59 -8.65 -1.07
N LEU A 63 -0.01 -8.34 -2.23
CA LEU A 63 -0.71 -8.45 -3.51
C LEU A 63 -0.98 -9.91 -3.89
N ASP A 64 -0.17 -10.87 -3.44
CA ASP A 64 -0.40 -12.30 -3.71
C ASP A 64 -1.66 -12.80 -2.99
N ALA A 65 -1.93 -12.25 -1.81
CA ALA A 65 -3.18 -12.52 -1.08
C ALA A 65 -4.42 -11.84 -1.70
N LEU A 66 -4.22 -11.01 -2.74
CA LEU A 66 -5.26 -10.28 -3.45
C LEU A 66 -5.47 -10.74 -4.90
N SER A 67 -4.83 -11.82 -5.35
CA SER A 67 -5.07 -12.39 -6.69
C SER A 67 -6.34 -13.25 -6.68
N PHE A 68 -7.33 -12.90 -7.50
CA PHE A 68 -8.62 -13.59 -7.53
C PHE A 68 -9.06 -13.92 -8.96
N THR A 69 -8.93 -15.19 -9.29
CA THR A 69 -9.88 -15.87 -10.18
C THR A 69 -10.60 -17.02 -9.47
N VAL A 70 -10.19 -17.41 -8.26
CA VAL A 70 -10.79 -18.50 -7.46
C VAL A 70 -10.65 -18.17 -5.96
N PRO A 71 -11.63 -18.47 -5.09
CA PRO A 71 -11.47 -18.32 -3.64
C PRO A 71 -10.28 -19.18 -3.13
N GLU A 72 -9.33 -18.50 -2.49
CA GLU A 72 -8.26 -19.09 -1.65
C GLU A 72 -7.24 -20.03 -2.31
N THR A 73 -6.86 -19.79 -3.57
CA THR A 73 -5.61 -20.38 -4.07
C THR A 73 -4.43 -19.44 -3.82
N LYS A 74 -3.29 -20.01 -3.40
CA LYS A 74 -1.95 -19.39 -3.26
C LYS A 74 -1.39 -18.91 -4.62
N ARG A 75 -2.18 -18.18 -5.41
CA ARG A 75 -1.80 -17.76 -6.75
C ARG A 75 -1.02 -16.45 -6.63
N HIS A 76 0.25 -16.51 -6.95
CA HIS A 76 1.13 -15.36 -6.95
C HIS A 76 0.79 -14.41 -8.11
N VAL A 77 0.96 -13.12 -7.89
CA VAL A 77 0.94 -12.09 -8.93
C VAL A 77 2.12 -12.35 -9.86
N ARG A 78 1.84 -12.64 -11.13
CA ARG A 78 2.87 -12.99 -12.13
C ARG A 78 2.74 -12.21 -13.42
N THR A 79 1.55 -11.71 -13.72
CA THR A 79 1.26 -10.98 -14.94
C THR A 79 0.88 -9.53 -14.63
N HIS A 80 0.98 -8.67 -15.64
CA HIS A 80 0.46 -7.30 -15.59
C HIS A 80 -1.01 -7.27 -15.14
N ALA A 81 -1.86 -8.15 -15.68
CA ALA A 81 -3.28 -8.21 -15.33
C ALA A 81 -3.52 -8.63 -13.86
N ASP A 82 -2.74 -9.59 -13.34
CA ASP A 82 -2.80 -9.96 -11.92
C ASP A 82 -2.43 -8.77 -11.04
N TRP A 83 -1.38 -8.03 -11.41
CA TRP A 83 -0.89 -6.88 -10.65
C TRP A 83 -1.93 -5.75 -10.66
N VAL A 84 -2.49 -5.40 -11.81
CA VAL A 84 -3.55 -4.36 -11.91
C VAL A 84 -4.74 -4.71 -11.04
N SER A 85 -5.21 -5.95 -11.07
CA SER A 85 -6.35 -6.38 -10.26
C SER A 85 -6.08 -6.30 -8.75
N ALA A 86 -4.88 -6.70 -8.32
CA ALA A 86 -4.47 -6.64 -6.92
C ALA A 86 -4.23 -5.19 -6.46
N TRP A 87 -3.65 -4.37 -7.33
CA TRP A 87 -3.38 -2.97 -7.05
C TRP A 87 -4.65 -2.15 -6.94
N ASP A 88 -5.62 -2.31 -7.84
CA ASP A 88 -6.91 -1.61 -7.78
C ASP A 88 -7.65 -1.86 -6.45
N LYS A 89 -7.55 -3.09 -5.92
CA LYS A 89 -8.07 -3.44 -4.58
C LYS A 89 -7.32 -2.75 -3.46
N THR A 90 -6.00 -2.67 -3.59
CA THR A 90 -5.12 -1.95 -2.66
C THR A 90 -5.46 -0.46 -2.64
N VAL A 91 -5.57 0.18 -3.82
CA VAL A 91 -5.96 1.59 -3.95
C VAL A 91 -7.31 1.84 -3.29
N ALA A 92 -8.31 0.99 -3.56
CA ALA A 92 -9.64 1.13 -2.99
C ALA A 92 -9.65 0.98 -1.45
N ALA A 93 -8.91 0.01 -0.91
CA ALA A 93 -8.85 -0.25 0.53
C ALA A 93 -8.05 0.82 1.28
N THR A 94 -6.86 1.16 0.79
CA THR A 94 -6.00 2.18 1.39
C THR A 94 -6.67 3.55 1.30
N SER A 95 -7.23 3.95 0.15
CA SER A 95 -7.90 5.25 0.00
C SER A 95 -9.18 5.37 0.85
N PHE A 96 -9.80 4.24 1.22
CA PHE A 96 -10.96 4.25 2.12
C PHE A 96 -10.59 4.67 3.55
N LEU A 97 -9.37 4.32 4.01
CA LEU A 97 -8.84 4.68 5.33
C LEU A 97 -8.00 5.96 5.29
N PHE A 98 -7.28 6.18 4.20
CA PHE A 98 -6.36 7.30 3.98
C PHE A 98 -6.74 8.08 2.71
N PRO A 99 -7.83 8.87 2.72
CA PRO A 99 -8.33 9.55 1.52
C PRO A 99 -7.30 10.48 0.85
N HIS A 100 -6.39 11.07 1.63
CA HIS A 100 -5.32 11.95 1.15
C HIS A 100 -4.27 11.22 0.31
N ARG A 101 -4.06 9.92 0.52
CA ARG A 101 -3.11 9.10 -0.25
C ARG A 101 -3.63 8.69 -1.61
N ARG A 102 -4.90 8.95 -1.93
CA ARG A 102 -5.50 8.50 -3.20
C ARG A 102 -4.71 8.97 -4.41
N ARG A 103 -4.30 10.25 -4.47
CA ARG A 103 -3.55 10.78 -5.62
C ARG A 103 -2.21 10.05 -5.80
N GLU A 104 -1.45 9.90 -4.73
CA GLU A 104 -0.17 9.17 -4.70
C GLU A 104 -0.32 7.73 -5.23
N LEU A 105 -1.32 7.00 -4.72
CA LEU A 105 -1.59 5.61 -5.11
C LEU A 105 -1.95 5.45 -6.60
N TRP A 106 -2.65 6.43 -7.17
CA TRP A 106 -2.99 6.47 -8.60
C TRP A 106 -1.79 6.85 -9.46
N THR A 107 -0.99 7.84 -9.06
CA THR A 107 0.23 8.19 -9.79
C THR A 107 1.18 7.00 -9.87
N TYR A 108 1.47 6.36 -8.73
CA TYR A 108 2.30 5.16 -8.71
C TYR A 108 1.74 4.01 -9.56
N ARG A 109 0.41 3.88 -9.64
CA ARG A 109 -0.24 2.90 -10.51
C ARG A 109 0.13 3.13 -11.97
N ASP A 110 0.07 4.38 -12.40
CA ASP A 110 0.32 4.77 -13.78
C ASP A 110 1.81 4.56 -14.12
N ASP A 111 2.72 4.92 -13.23
CA ASP A 111 4.16 4.70 -13.41
C ASP A 111 4.49 3.20 -13.60
N ILE A 112 3.98 2.32 -12.73
CA ILE A 112 4.22 0.88 -12.88
C ILE A 112 3.53 0.30 -14.14
N ASN A 113 2.36 0.83 -14.52
CA ASN A 113 1.73 0.43 -15.78
C ASN A 113 2.60 0.80 -16.99
N GLU A 114 3.22 1.98 -16.99
CA GLU A 114 4.17 2.38 -18.04
C GLU A 114 5.36 1.42 -18.09
N GLU A 115 5.92 0.99 -16.95
CA GLU A 115 6.98 -0.02 -16.91
C GLU A 115 6.56 -1.35 -17.57
N PHE A 116 5.34 -1.83 -17.30
CA PHE A 116 4.80 -3.03 -17.98
C PHE A 116 4.61 -2.83 -19.48
N LEU A 117 4.18 -1.65 -19.92
CA LEU A 117 3.97 -1.33 -21.34
C LEU A 117 5.31 -1.16 -22.09
N CYS A 118 6.32 -0.61 -21.43
CA CYS A 118 7.69 -0.48 -21.94
C CYS A 118 8.44 -1.83 -21.99
N GLN A 119 7.93 -2.86 -21.30
CA GLN A 119 8.48 -4.21 -21.31
C GLN A 119 7.56 -5.21 -22.04
N PRO A 120 7.70 -5.34 -23.38
CA PRO A 120 6.87 -6.25 -24.17
C PRO A 120 7.16 -7.73 -23.90
N ASP A 121 8.35 -8.07 -23.38
CA ASP A 121 8.69 -9.44 -23.01
C ASP A 121 8.08 -9.82 -21.66
N VAL A 122 7.01 -10.63 -21.72
CA VAL A 122 6.29 -11.14 -20.55
C VAL A 122 7.19 -11.94 -19.60
N THR A 123 8.26 -12.56 -20.09
CA THR A 123 9.18 -13.29 -19.21
C THR A 123 9.92 -12.36 -18.24
N GLN A 124 10.02 -11.08 -18.56
CA GLN A 124 10.68 -10.05 -17.75
C GLN A 124 9.74 -9.35 -16.76
N HIS A 125 8.42 -9.59 -16.85
CA HIS A 125 7.41 -8.99 -15.95
C HIS A 125 7.66 -9.28 -14.46
N HIS A 126 8.31 -10.41 -14.14
CA HIS A 126 8.71 -10.73 -12.77
C HIS A 126 9.63 -9.66 -12.15
N ARG A 127 10.45 -8.96 -12.95
CA ARG A 127 11.34 -7.90 -12.45
C ARG A 127 10.57 -6.67 -12.01
N ILE A 128 9.56 -6.29 -12.78
CA ILE A 128 8.68 -5.15 -12.46
C ILE A 128 7.89 -5.45 -11.18
N ILE A 129 7.37 -6.68 -11.04
CA ILE A 129 6.67 -7.13 -9.83
C ILE A 129 7.60 -7.14 -8.61
N GLN A 130 8.85 -7.57 -8.77
CA GLN A 130 9.86 -7.54 -7.71
C GLN A 130 10.24 -6.10 -7.32
N TYR A 131 10.40 -5.21 -8.30
CA TYR A 131 10.62 -3.79 -8.09
C TYR A 131 9.47 -3.15 -7.30
N ASP A 132 8.22 -3.34 -7.75
CA ASP A 132 7.02 -2.89 -7.03
C ASP A 132 7.02 -3.37 -5.57
N ARG A 133 7.30 -4.66 -5.36
CA ARG A 133 7.35 -5.23 -4.02
C ARG A 133 8.43 -4.57 -3.16
N ALA A 134 9.61 -4.32 -3.71
CA ALA A 134 10.70 -3.66 -2.99
C ALA A 134 10.30 -2.23 -2.58
N VAL A 135 9.77 -1.44 -3.52
CA VAL A 135 9.27 -0.08 -3.25
C VAL A 135 8.23 -0.10 -2.14
N ARG A 136 7.24 -1.01 -2.19
CA ARG A 136 6.20 -1.10 -1.15
C ARG A 136 6.73 -1.56 0.20
N ILE A 137 7.77 -2.40 0.25
CA ILE A 137 8.42 -2.77 1.52
C ILE A 137 9.11 -1.56 2.14
N ILE A 138 9.79 -0.75 1.33
CA ILE A 138 10.49 0.45 1.81
C ILE A 138 9.49 1.52 2.27
N VAL A 139 8.43 1.76 1.48
CA VAL A 139 7.39 2.75 1.80
C VAL A 139 6.52 2.32 2.98
N GLY A 140 6.27 1.01 3.12
CA GLY A 140 5.39 0.46 4.16
C GLY A 140 4.01 1.12 4.17
N GLY A 141 3.64 1.68 5.32
CA GLY A 141 2.38 2.38 5.55
C GLY A 141 2.32 3.77 4.94
N GLY A 142 3.43 4.31 4.44
CA GLY A 142 3.57 5.70 4.00
C GLY A 142 3.86 6.67 5.16
N GLU A 143 4.61 6.21 6.17
CA GLU A 143 4.97 6.96 7.38
C GLU A 143 6.20 7.85 7.15
N GLU A 144 7.16 7.37 6.36
CA GLU A 144 8.44 8.07 6.10
C GLU A 144 8.60 8.45 4.63
N HIS A 145 8.25 7.53 3.72
CA HIS A 145 8.37 7.69 2.28
C HIS A 145 7.00 7.63 1.58
N ARG A 146 6.88 8.29 0.42
CA ARG A 146 5.75 8.09 -0.51
C ARG A 146 6.14 7.14 -1.64
N LEU A 147 5.14 6.47 -2.22
CA LEU A 147 5.31 5.68 -3.45
C LEU A 147 5.78 6.53 -4.63
N THR A 148 5.46 7.82 -4.63
CA THR A 148 5.86 8.77 -5.67
C THR A 148 7.24 9.39 -5.46
N ASP A 149 7.94 9.05 -4.38
CA ASP A 149 9.31 9.50 -4.13
C ASP A 149 10.30 8.65 -4.95
N ILE A 150 10.02 8.46 -6.24
CA ILE A 150 10.69 7.49 -7.13
C ILE A 150 12.20 7.71 -7.19
N ASN A 151 12.65 8.96 -7.08
CA ASN A 151 14.08 9.31 -7.04
C ASN A 151 14.82 8.78 -5.79
N THR A 152 14.11 8.18 -4.84
CA THR A 152 14.68 7.59 -3.62
C THR A 152 14.88 6.08 -3.71
N PHE A 153 14.52 5.44 -4.83
CA PHE A 153 14.53 3.99 -5.02
C PHE A 153 15.34 3.54 -6.24
#